data_AF-A0A366ES99-F1
#
_entry.id   AF-A0A366ES99-F1
#
_cell.length_a   1.000
_cell.length_b   1.000
_cell.length_c   1.000
_cell.angle_alpha   90.00
_cell.angle_beta   90.00
_cell.angle_gamma   90.00
#
_symmetry.space_group_name_H-M   'P 1'
#
loop_
_entity.id
_entity.type
_entity.pdbx_description
1 polymer ?
#
loop_
_entity_poly.entity_id
_entity_poly.type
_entity_poly.pdbx_seq_one_letter_code
_entity_poly.pdbx_strand_id
1 'polypeptide(L)'
;MFGSDYLIGYSQGRSSAEDERETKELVARVIYGHRPVQVEQSYLDQLTSVIETLRSTSDHNLGKARMFRSEALEWKAGAERHEARAAALEAQLASLQAQLAERTDALDQAQAAIAEQLAAHQSTHDEKWGLNLFRLIATWLINAHIAGRSDRPAFAEMRDMAKDVTDAIERGEPFRGYQDEPEKKARLQALLEELLRP
;
A
#
# COMPACT_ATOMS: atom_id res chain seq x y z
N MET A 1 40.20 52.36 90.90
CA MET A 1 39.60 53.37 91.79
C MET A 1 38.65 54.19 90.94
N PHE A 2 37.41 54.30 91.41
CA PHE A 2 36.24 54.83 90.71
C PHE A 2 36.29 56.34 90.44
N GLY A 3 35.56 56.77 89.41
CA GLY A 3 35.28 58.16 89.06
C GLY A 3 35.05 58.26 87.55
N SER A 4 33.95 57.76 86.97
CA SER A 4 32.62 58.38 86.97
C SER A 4 32.66 59.90 87.11
N ASP A 5 33.00 60.59 86.02
CA ASP A 5 32.51 61.94 85.79
C ASP A 5 31.75 61.97 84.46
N TYR A 6 30.43 62.04 84.61
CA TYR A 6 29.47 62.33 83.55
C TYR A 6 29.75 63.75 83.03
N LEU A 7 30.55 63.85 81.98
CA LEU A 7 30.68 65.11 81.23
C LEU A 7 29.45 65.27 80.33
N ILE A 8 28.33 65.71 80.93
CA ILE A 8 27.21 66.30 80.21
C ILE A 8 27.69 67.68 79.77
N GLY A 9 28.34 67.72 78.60
CA GLY A 9 28.74 68.95 77.94
C GLY A 9 27.50 69.70 77.45
N TYR A 10 27.12 70.76 78.15
CA TYR A 10 26.08 71.69 77.75
C TYR A 10 26.62 72.57 76.60
N SER A 11 26.39 72.19 75.34
CA SER A 11 26.75 73.01 74.19
C SER A 11 25.65 74.05 73.93
N GLN A 12 25.79 75.22 74.52
CA GLN A 12 24.94 76.37 74.29
C GLN A 12 25.22 76.93 72.88
N GLY A 13 24.34 76.67 71.90
CA GLY A 13 24.41 77.33 70.58
C GLY A 13 24.08 76.50 69.33
N ARG A 14 23.49 75.31 69.44
CA ARG A 14 22.95 74.57 68.28
C ARG A 14 21.42 74.62 68.25
N SER A 15 20.87 74.56 67.04
CA SER A 15 19.42 74.63 66.80
C SER A 15 18.72 73.48 67.53
N SER A 16 17.61 73.75 68.23
CA SER A 16 16.81 72.76 68.98
C SER A 16 16.44 71.50 68.17
N ALA A 17 16.45 71.58 66.83
CA ALA A 17 16.20 70.45 65.95
C ALA A 17 17.40 69.46 65.81
N GLU A 18 18.63 69.93 66.02
CA GLU A 18 19.83 69.08 65.99
C GLU A 18 19.99 68.31 67.30
N ASP A 19 19.78 68.97 68.44
CA ASP A 19 19.84 68.34 69.76
C ASP A 19 18.77 67.25 69.90
N GLU A 20 17.55 67.47 69.39
CA GLU A 20 16.50 66.45 69.41
C GLU A 20 16.85 65.22 68.55
N ARG A 21 17.60 65.42 67.45
CA ARG A 21 18.03 64.37 66.53
C ARG A 21 19.15 63.54 67.14
N GLU A 22 20.15 64.20 67.74
CA GLU A 22 21.24 63.55 68.48
C GLU A 22 20.70 62.76 69.67
N THR A 23 19.76 63.32 70.42
CA THR A 23 19.17 62.64 71.59
C THR A 23 18.37 61.40 71.19
N LYS A 24 17.61 61.46 70.08
CA LYS A 24 16.87 60.31 69.53
C LYS A 24 17.82 59.22 69.01
N GLU A 25 18.93 59.58 68.35
CA GLU A 25 19.96 58.64 67.92
C GLU A 25 20.66 57.96 69.11
N LEU A 26 20.98 58.71 70.16
CA LEU A 26 21.69 58.21 71.34
C LEU A 26 20.82 57.25 72.16
N VAL A 27 19.53 57.57 72.33
CA VAL A 27 18.54 56.69 72.98
C VAL A 27 18.34 55.40 72.17
N ALA A 28 18.23 55.49 70.84
CA ALA A 28 18.08 54.31 69.98
C ALA A 28 19.30 53.37 70.06
N ARG A 29 20.52 53.93 70.16
CA ARG A 29 21.77 53.18 70.24
C ARG A 29 21.96 52.48 71.60
N VAL A 30 21.53 53.11 72.68
CA VAL A 30 21.66 52.58 74.05
C VAL A 30 20.61 51.50 74.34
N ILE A 31 19.38 51.65 73.85
CA ILE A 31 18.27 50.73 74.17
C ILE A 31 18.27 49.48 73.27
N TYR A 32 18.57 49.61 71.98
CA TYR A 32 18.37 48.52 71.02
C TYR A 32 19.67 47.88 70.48
N GLY A 33 20.85 48.34 70.92
CA GLY A 33 22.16 47.76 70.57
C GLY A 33 22.58 47.89 69.09
N HIS A 34 21.67 48.30 68.20
CA HIS A 34 21.89 48.47 66.77
C HIS A 34 21.29 49.81 66.30
N ARG A 35 21.96 50.46 65.32
CA ARG A 35 21.38 51.61 64.62
C ARG A 35 20.05 51.19 63.99
N PRO A 36 18.96 51.98 64.10
CA PRO A 36 17.77 51.74 63.30
C PRO A 36 18.18 51.80 61.82
N VAL A 37 18.10 50.67 61.12
CA VAL A 37 18.32 50.63 59.68
C VAL A 37 17.12 51.28 59.03
N GLN A 38 17.31 52.46 58.45
CA GLN A 38 16.29 53.08 57.62
C GLN A 38 16.27 52.31 56.29
N VAL A 39 15.29 51.43 56.16
CA VAL A 39 15.00 50.80 54.87
C VAL A 39 14.25 51.85 54.05
N GLU A 40 14.85 52.31 52.96
CA GLU A 40 14.17 53.22 52.06
C GLU A 40 12.99 52.50 51.40
N GLN A 41 11.83 53.17 51.33
CA GLN A 41 10.64 52.63 50.69
C GLN A 41 10.92 52.21 49.24
N SER A 42 11.79 52.96 48.54
CA SER A 42 12.30 52.64 47.20
C SER A 42 12.91 51.23 47.09
N TYR A 43 13.61 50.77 48.13
CA TYR A 43 14.22 49.45 48.16
C TYR A 43 13.18 48.34 48.38
N LEU A 44 12.16 48.58 49.21
CA LEU A 44 11.04 47.65 49.38
C LEU A 44 10.19 47.55 48.10
N ASP A 45 9.97 48.67 47.42
CA ASP A 45 9.23 48.71 46.15
C ASP A 45 10.01 47.95 45.04
N GLN A 46 11.33 48.10 44.98
CA GLN A 46 12.20 47.33 44.07
C GLN A 46 12.15 45.83 44.35
N LEU A 47 12.26 45.41 45.62
CA LEU A 47 12.18 43.99 45.99
C LEU A 47 10.81 43.40 45.65
N THR A 48 9.73 44.15 45.89
CA THR A 48 8.36 43.71 45.56
C THR A 48 8.20 43.55 44.04
N SER A 49 8.69 44.53 43.27
CA SER A 49 8.69 44.47 41.80
C SER A 49 9.48 43.28 41.25
N VAL A 50 10.64 42.96 41.83
CA VAL A 50 11.44 41.79 41.44
C VAL A 50 10.70 40.50 41.74
N ILE A 51 10.07 40.38 42.92
CA ILE A 51 9.30 39.20 43.30
C ILE A 51 8.10 39.00 42.36
N GLU A 52 7.38 40.06 42.03
CA GLU A 52 6.26 40.00 41.08
C GLU A 52 6.71 39.59 39.68
N THR A 53 7.84 40.14 39.21
CA THR A 53 8.42 39.76 37.92
C THR A 53 8.84 38.29 37.88
N LEU A 54 9.47 37.80 38.95
CA LEU A 54 9.87 36.40 39.08
C LEU A 54 8.65 35.47 39.13
N ARG A 55 7.59 35.85 39.87
CA ARG A 55 6.33 35.09 39.92
C ARG A 55 5.67 35.01 38.55
N SER A 56 5.53 36.15 37.86
CA SER A 56 4.96 36.21 36.52
C SER A 56 5.76 35.36 35.52
N THR A 57 7.09 35.43 35.58
CA THR A 57 7.98 34.62 34.73
C THR A 57 7.84 33.12 35.03
N SER A 58 7.77 32.76 36.31
CA SER A 58 7.56 31.37 36.75
C SER A 58 6.22 30.84 36.26
N ASP A 59 5.13 31.59 36.44
CA ASP A 59 3.79 31.20 36.01
C ASP A 59 3.70 31.03 34.50
N HIS A 60 4.30 31.95 33.74
CA HIS A 60 4.40 31.86 32.28
C HIS A 60 5.17 30.61 31.83
N ASN A 61 6.32 30.33 32.46
CA ASN A 61 7.13 29.16 32.14
C ASN A 61 6.42 27.85 32.49
N LEU A 62 5.73 27.80 33.62
CA LEU A 62 4.90 26.66 34.00
C LEU A 62 3.73 26.45 33.03
N GLY A 63 3.11 27.53 32.56
CA GLY A 63 2.08 27.49 31.50
C GLY A 63 2.63 26.89 30.21
N LYS A 64 3.78 27.39 29.73
CA LYS A 64 4.46 26.86 28.54
C LYS A 64 4.87 25.40 28.69
N ALA A 65 5.43 25.02 29.84
CA ALA A 65 5.82 23.65 30.10
C ALA A 65 4.63 22.67 30.01
N ARG A 66 3.44 23.09 30.48
CA ARG A 66 2.22 22.30 30.32
C ARG A 66 1.79 22.17 28.86
N MET A 67 1.86 23.25 28.07
CA MET A 67 1.52 23.20 26.64
C MET A 67 2.46 22.29 25.85
N PHE A 68 3.79 22.42 26.06
CA PHE A 68 4.76 21.53 25.41
C PHE A 68 4.54 20.07 25.80
N ARG A 69 4.18 19.81 27.06
CA ARG A 69 3.85 18.46 27.51
C ARG A 69 2.61 17.91 26.80
N SER A 70 1.55 18.70 26.63
CA SER A 70 0.36 18.24 25.90
C SER A 70 0.66 17.98 24.43
N GLU A 71 1.39 18.88 23.76
CA GLU A 71 1.79 18.71 22.35
C GLU A 71 2.66 17.45 22.16
N ALA A 72 3.62 17.22 23.05
CA ALA A 72 4.47 16.03 23.00
C ALA A 72 3.66 14.73 23.17
N LEU A 73 2.63 14.73 24.03
CA LEU A 73 1.73 13.60 24.19
C LEU A 73 0.88 13.37 22.93
N GLU A 74 0.38 14.44 22.32
CA GLU A 74 -0.39 14.35 21.07
C GLU A 74 0.46 13.81 19.91
N TRP A 75 1.70 14.28 19.78
CA TRP A 75 2.64 13.78 18.77
C TRP A 75 2.97 12.31 19.00
N LYS A 76 3.21 11.90 20.25
CA LYS A 76 3.45 10.49 20.57
C LYS A 76 2.25 9.62 20.20
N ALA A 77 1.05 10.03 20.58
CA ALA A 77 -0.17 9.31 20.22
C ALA A 77 -0.46 9.34 18.70
N GLY A 78 -0.04 10.40 18.00
CA GLY A 78 -0.06 10.47 16.55
C GLY A 78 0.88 9.45 15.91
N ALA A 79 2.13 9.41 16.35
CA ALA A 79 3.14 8.47 15.85
C ALA A 79 2.72 7.01 16.03
N GLU A 80 2.25 6.64 17.23
CA GLU A 80 1.75 5.28 17.51
C GLU A 80 0.58 4.89 16.59
N ARG A 81 -0.34 5.82 16.32
CA ARG A 81 -1.45 5.59 15.37
C ARG A 81 -0.96 5.42 13.93
N HIS A 82 0.01 6.22 13.51
CA HIS A 82 0.59 6.11 12.16
C HIS A 82 1.35 4.80 11.98
N GLU A 83 2.14 4.38 12.97
CA GLU A 83 2.86 3.11 12.97
C GLU A 83 1.89 1.91 12.93
N ALA A 84 0.85 1.92 13.78
CA ALA A 84 -0.18 0.89 13.75
C ALA A 84 -0.91 0.82 12.40
N ARG A 85 -1.20 1.98 11.78
CA ARG A 85 -1.81 2.04 10.45
C ARG A 85 -0.88 1.55 9.35
N ALA A 86 0.41 1.86 9.42
CA ALA A 86 1.41 1.37 8.47
C ALA A 86 1.50 -0.16 8.54
N ALA A 87 1.63 -0.72 9.75
CA ALA A 87 1.64 -2.17 9.95
C ALA A 87 0.37 -2.86 9.42
N ALA A 88 -0.80 -2.26 9.64
CA ALA A 88 -2.06 -2.79 9.13
C ALA A 88 -2.12 -2.77 7.58
N LEU A 89 -1.62 -1.70 6.96
CA LEU A 89 -1.56 -1.58 5.49
C LEU A 89 -0.56 -2.57 4.89
N GLU A 90 0.60 -2.76 5.51
CA GLU A 90 1.58 -3.76 5.09
C GLU A 90 0.99 -5.18 5.15
N ALA A 91 0.27 -5.51 6.23
CA ALA A 91 -0.42 -6.80 6.35
C ALA A 91 -1.51 -6.98 5.27
N GLN A 92 -2.27 -5.93 4.96
CA GLN A 92 -3.27 -5.96 3.88
C GLN A 92 -2.61 -6.12 2.50
N LEU A 93 -1.51 -5.42 2.24
CA LEU A 93 -0.76 -5.56 0.99
C LEU A 93 -0.21 -6.98 0.82
N ALA A 94 0.38 -7.56 1.86
CA ALA A 94 0.86 -8.94 1.84
C ALA A 94 -0.28 -9.94 1.56
N SER A 95 -1.43 -9.75 2.20
CA SER A 95 -2.63 -10.58 1.96
C SER A 95 -3.14 -10.45 0.52
N LEU A 96 -3.21 -9.24 -0.01
CA LEU A 96 -3.64 -9.01 -1.40
C LEU A 96 -2.65 -9.58 -2.41
N GLN A 97 -1.35 -9.47 -2.15
CA GLN A 97 -0.32 -10.09 -3.00
C GLN A 97 -0.44 -11.62 -3.01
N ALA A 98 -0.68 -12.23 -1.85
CA ALA A 98 -0.91 -13.68 -1.76
C ALA A 98 -2.17 -14.11 -2.55
N GLN A 99 -3.28 -13.36 -2.40
CA GLN A 99 -4.50 -13.63 -3.16
C GLN A 99 -4.31 -13.46 -4.67
N LEU A 100 -3.55 -12.45 -5.10
CA LEU A 100 -3.23 -12.25 -6.51
C LEU A 100 -2.41 -13.41 -7.06
N ALA A 101 -1.39 -13.87 -6.34
CA ALA A 101 -0.60 -15.02 -6.74
C ALA A 101 -1.45 -16.28 -6.91
N GLU A 102 -2.31 -16.59 -5.93
CA GLU A 102 -3.23 -17.73 -6.00
C GLU A 102 -4.19 -17.62 -7.20
N ARG A 103 -4.70 -16.42 -7.49
CA ARG A 103 -5.58 -16.17 -8.63
C ARG A 103 -4.86 -16.32 -9.96
N THR A 104 -3.60 -15.87 -10.06
CA THR A 104 -2.79 -16.05 -11.26
C THR A 104 -2.55 -17.53 -11.52
N ASP A 105 -2.15 -18.29 -10.51
CA ASP A 105 -1.94 -19.75 -10.64
C ASP A 105 -3.23 -20.47 -11.08
N ALA A 106 -4.38 -20.10 -10.51
CA ALA A 106 -5.67 -20.66 -10.89
C ALA A 106 -6.07 -20.30 -12.33
N LEU A 107 -5.74 -19.09 -12.79
CA LEU A 107 -6.00 -18.68 -14.18
C LEU A 107 -5.12 -19.44 -15.16
N ASP A 108 -3.84 -19.63 -14.85
CA ASP A 108 -2.92 -20.38 -15.70
C ASP A 108 -3.35 -21.85 -15.81
N GLN A 109 -3.77 -22.46 -14.71
CA GLN A 109 -4.33 -23.82 -14.71
C GLN A 109 -5.63 -23.91 -15.53
N ALA A 110 -6.53 -22.94 -15.38
CA ALA A 110 -7.77 -22.90 -16.16
C ALA A 110 -7.49 -22.72 -17.66
N GLN A 111 -6.53 -21.88 -18.03
CA GLN A 111 -6.12 -21.69 -19.43
C GLN A 111 -5.53 -22.97 -20.02
N ALA A 112 -4.66 -23.67 -19.28
CA ALA A 112 -4.12 -24.95 -19.70
C ALA A 112 -5.24 -25.99 -19.92
N ALA A 113 -6.18 -26.10 -18.98
CA ALA A 113 -7.32 -27.01 -19.11
C ALA A 113 -8.22 -26.68 -20.30
N ILE A 114 -8.49 -25.40 -20.56
CA ILE A 114 -9.25 -24.96 -21.73
C ILE A 114 -8.50 -25.30 -23.03
N ALA A 115 -7.18 -25.08 -23.08
CA ALA A 115 -6.37 -25.40 -24.24
C ALA A 115 -6.39 -26.91 -24.55
N GLU A 116 -6.28 -27.75 -23.52
CA GLU A 116 -6.40 -29.21 -23.64
C GLU A 116 -7.79 -29.63 -24.16
N GLN A 117 -8.86 -29.06 -23.59
CA GLN A 117 -10.23 -29.33 -24.03
C GLN A 117 -10.44 -28.91 -25.49
N LEU A 118 -9.96 -27.73 -25.88
CA LEU A 118 -10.05 -27.25 -27.26
C LEU A 118 -9.29 -28.17 -28.23
N ALA A 119 -8.09 -28.62 -27.86
CA ALA A 119 -7.32 -29.57 -28.67
C ALA A 119 -8.06 -30.91 -28.84
N ALA A 120 -8.67 -31.43 -27.76
CA ALA A 120 -9.46 -32.66 -27.81
C ALA A 120 -10.73 -32.50 -28.68
N HIS A 121 -11.43 -31.37 -28.53
CA HIS A 121 -12.60 -31.05 -29.35
C HIS A 121 -12.24 -30.88 -30.83
N GLN A 122 -11.14 -30.21 -31.14
CA GLN A 122 -10.65 -30.04 -32.49
C GLN A 122 -10.30 -31.39 -33.13
N SER A 123 -9.56 -32.24 -32.41
CA SER A 123 -9.25 -33.59 -32.88
C SER A 123 -10.51 -34.41 -33.18
N THR A 124 -11.50 -34.37 -32.29
CA THR A 124 -12.78 -35.06 -32.49
C THR A 124 -13.56 -34.50 -33.67
N HIS A 125 -13.54 -33.17 -33.84
CA HIS A 125 -14.20 -32.50 -34.96
C HIS A 125 -13.55 -32.92 -36.29
N ASP A 126 -12.22 -32.93 -36.37
CA ASP A 126 -11.49 -33.27 -37.58
C ASP A 126 -11.68 -34.74 -37.98
N GLU A 127 -11.70 -35.65 -37.01
CA GLU A 127 -12.02 -37.05 -37.24
C GLU A 127 -13.46 -37.23 -37.77
N LYS A 128 -14.45 -36.59 -37.14
CA LYS A 128 -15.85 -36.62 -37.61
C LYS A 128 -15.99 -36.05 -39.02
N TRP A 129 -15.26 -34.97 -39.31
CA TRP A 129 -15.26 -34.36 -40.62
C TRP A 129 -14.66 -35.31 -41.67
N GLY A 130 -13.52 -35.94 -41.38
CA GLY A 130 -12.88 -36.93 -42.26
C GLY A 130 -13.76 -38.15 -42.52
N LEU A 131 -14.43 -38.68 -41.49
CA LEU A 131 -15.39 -39.78 -41.64
C LEU A 131 -16.58 -39.38 -42.53
N ASN A 132 -17.09 -38.15 -42.38
CA ASN A 132 -18.15 -37.67 -43.27
C ASN A 132 -17.66 -37.52 -44.72
N LEU A 133 -16.42 -37.09 -44.92
CA LEU A 133 -15.80 -37.03 -46.25
C LEU A 133 -15.70 -38.43 -46.88
N PHE A 134 -15.23 -39.41 -46.11
CA PHE A 134 -15.19 -40.81 -46.55
C PHE A 134 -16.58 -41.31 -46.94
N ARG A 135 -17.60 -41.08 -46.10
CA ARG A 135 -18.98 -41.46 -46.39
C ARG A 135 -19.47 -40.86 -47.71
N LEU A 136 -19.15 -39.58 -47.96
CA LEU A 136 -19.49 -38.93 -49.22
C LEU A 136 -18.80 -39.65 -50.38
N ILE A 137 -17.49 -39.81 -50.35
CA ILE A 137 -16.70 -40.49 -51.39
C ILE A 137 -17.25 -41.89 -51.69
N ALA A 138 -17.50 -42.70 -50.65
CA ALA A 138 -18.06 -44.04 -50.80
C ALA A 138 -19.43 -44.03 -51.47
N THR A 139 -20.30 -43.07 -51.12
CA THR A 139 -21.62 -42.89 -51.74
C THR A 139 -21.49 -42.58 -53.24
N TRP A 140 -20.53 -41.74 -53.62
CA TRP A 140 -20.25 -41.41 -55.02
C TRP A 140 -19.74 -42.60 -55.80
N LEU A 141 -18.81 -43.37 -55.24
CA LEU A 141 -18.32 -44.60 -55.85
C LEU A 141 -19.47 -45.61 -56.06
N ILE A 142 -20.33 -45.81 -55.06
CA ILE A 142 -21.51 -46.69 -55.19
C ILE A 142 -22.43 -46.21 -56.32
N ASN A 143 -22.75 -44.92 -56.36
CA ASN A 143 -23.61 -44.35 -57.41
C ASN A 143 -22.99 -44.45 -58.81
N ALA A 144 -21.68 -44.21 -58.94
CA ALA A 144 -20.96 -44.36 -60.19
C ALA A 144 -20.95 -45.83 -60.65
N HIS A 145 -20.79 -46.78 -59.73
CA HIS A 145 -20.84 -48.20 -60.02
C HIS A 145 -22.22 -48.65 -60.50
N ILE A 146 -23.30 -48.25 -59.79
CA ILE A 146 -24.68 -48.55 -60.20
C ILE A 146 -24.99 -47.97 -61.59
N ALA A 147 -24.45 -46.80 -61.91
CA ALA A 147 -24.61 -46.16 -63.22
C ALA A 147 -23.72 -46.76 -64.33
N GLY A 148 -22.94 -47.82 -64.05
CA GLY A 148 -22.03 -48.42 -65.03
C GLY A 148 -20.83 -47.55 -65.40
N ARG A 149 -20.43 -46.62 -64.52
CA ARG A 149 -19.34 -45.65 -64.76
C ARG A 149 -18.04 -46.01 -64.03
N SER A 150 -17.90 -47.25 -63.56
CA SER A 150 -16.69 -47.72 -62.85
C SER A 150 -15.44 -47.74 -63.71
N ASP A 151 -15.59 -47.73 -65.03
CA ASP A 151 -14.49 -47.83 -65.99
C ASP A 151 -13.82 -46.45 -66.19
N ARG A 152 -14.44 -45.36 -65.72
CA ARG A 152 -13.91 -43.99 -65.87
C ARG A 152 -12.64 -43.85 -65.02
N PRO A 153 -11.58 -43.17 -65.51
CA PRO A 153 -10.36 -42.94 -64.73
C PRO A 153 -10.63 -42.19 -63.42
N ALA A 154 -11.60 -41.27 -63.42
CA ALA A 154 -12.05 -40.56 -62.23
C ALA A 154 -12.56 -41.50 -61.11
N PHE A 155 -13.11 -42.67 -61.46
CA PHE A 155 -13.55 -43.67 -60.48
C PHE A 155 -12.35 -44.30 -59.76
N ALA A 156 -11.30 -44.67 -60.50
CA ALA A 156 -10.09 -45.25 -59.92
C ALA A 156 -9.41 -44.24 -58.98
N GLU A 157 -9.29 -42.98 -59.40
CA GLU A 157 -8.68 -41.92 -58.58
C GLU A 157 -9.50 -41.65 -57.30
N MET A 158 -10.84 -41.61 -57.41
CA MET A 158 -11.72 -41.43 -56.26
C MET A 158 -11.69 -42.64 -55.30
N ARG A 159 -11.52 -43.86 -55.82
CA ARG A 159 -11.30 -45.07 -55.02
C ARG A 159 -9.97 -45.01 -54.29
N ASP A 160 -8.91 -44.56 -54.95
CA ASP A 160 -7.59 -44.44 -54.34
C ASP A 160 -7.61 -43.35 -53.24
N MET A 161 -8.33 -42.25 -53.44
CA MET A 161 -8.63 -41.26 -52.40
C MET A 161 -9.49 -41.80 -51.24
N ALA A 162 -10.40 -42.74 -51.50
CA ALA A 162 -11.12 -43.42 -50.41
C ALA A 162 -10.19 -44.32 -49.59
N LYS A 163 -9.16 -44.87 -50.24
CA LYS A 163 -8.16 -45.72 -49.61
C LYS A 163 -7.24 -44.93 -48.67
N ASP A 164 -6.93 -43.67 -48.98
CA ASP A 164 -6.20 -42.77 -48.06
C ASP A 164 -6.87 -42.72 -46.66
N VAL A 165 -8.21 -42.77 -46.61
CA VAL A 165 -8.98 -42.80 -45.35
C VAL A 165 -8.78 -44.14 -44.63
N THR A 166 -8.94 -45.25 -45.34
CA THR A 166 -8.82 -46.59 -44.73
C THR A 166 -7.40 -46.82 -44.24
N ASP A 167 -6.39 -46.39 -45.00
CA ASP A 167 -4.98 -46.49 -44.63
C ASP A 167 -4.65 -45.63 -43.41
N ALA A 168 -5.31 -44.49 -43.22
CA ALA A 168 -5.17 -43.68 -42.00
C ALA A 168 -5.81 -44.37 -40.78
N ILE A 169 -7.02 -44.93 -40.95
CA ILE A 169 -7.72 -45.68 -39.89
C ILE A 169 -6.92 -46.93 -39.48
N GLU A 170 -6.35 -47.67 -40.44
CA GLU A 170 -5.52 -48.85 -40.18
C GLU A 170 -4.23 -48.51 -39.42
N ARG A 171 -3.67 -47.32 -39.65
CA ARG A 171 -2.52 -46.80 -38.89
C ARG A 171 -2.89 -46.30 -37.49
N GLY A 172 -4.18 -46.23 -37.16
CA GLY A 172 -4.66 -45.64 -35.91
C GLY A 172 -4.53 -44.12 -35.88
N GLU A 173 -4.38 -43.48 -37.05
CA GLU A 173 -4.24 -42.04 -37.18
C GLU A 173 -5.60 -41.41 -37.54
N PRO A 174 -5.98 -40.27 -36.93
CA PRO A 174 -7.22 -39.59 -37.31
C PRO A 174 -7.09 -39.06 -38.73
N PHE A 175 -7.98 -39.49 -39.62
CA PHE A 175 -8.07 -38.94 -40.95
C PHE A 175 -8.70 -37.54 -40.87
N ARG A 176 -7.90 -36.50 -41.06
CA ARG A 176 -8.35 -35.08 -41.03
C ARG A 176 -8.78 -34.58 -42.40
N GLY A 177 -9.09 -35.51 -43.32
CA GLY A 177 -9.28 -35.24 -44.74
C GLY A 177 -8.08 -34.57 -45.40
N TYR A 178 -8.35 -33.82 -46.47
CA TYR A 178 -7.32 -33.14 -47.27
C TYR A 178 -7.10 -31.69 -46.83
N GLN A 179 -7.18 -31.39 -45.52
CA GLN A 179 -6.97 -30.02 -45.02
C GLN A 179 -5.54 -29.54 -45.29
N ASP A 180 -4.56 -30.40 -45.01
CA ASP A 180 -3.13 -30.12 -45.21
C ASP A 180 -2.69 -30.28 -46.68
N GLU A 181 -3.57 -30.81 -47.53
CA GLU A 181 -3.33 -31.07 -48.96
C GLU A 181 -4.37 -30.34 -49.83
N PRO A 182 -4.28 -29.00 -49.96
CA PRO A 182 -5.28 -28.20 -50.68
C PRO A 182 -5.45 -28.62 -52.14
N GLU A 183 -4.38 -29.12 -52.77
CA GLU A 183 -4.40 -29.65 -54.13
C GLU A 183 -5.25 -30.92 -54.23
N LYS A 184 -5.09 -31.88 -53.30
CA LYS A 184 -5.95 -33.07 -53.26
C LYS A 184 -7.40 -32.71 -52.97
N LYS A 185 -7.65 -31.74 -52.10
CA LYS A 185 -9.00 -31.24 -51.82
C LYS A 185 -9.66 -30.66 -53.08
N ALA A 186 -8.94 -29.83 -53.83
CA ALA A 186 -9.42 -29.28 -55.09
C ALA A 186 -9.64 -30.38 -56.14
N ARG A 187 -8.73 -31.36 -56.21
CA ARG A 187 -8.88 -32.50 -57.11
C ARG A 187 -10.08 -33.36 -56.77
N LEU A 188 -10.35 -33.62 -55.49
CA LEU A 188 -11.54 -34.32 -55.05
C LEU A 188 -12.83 -33.59 -55.48
N GLN A 189 -12.88 -32.26 -55.37
CA GLN A 189 -14.01 -31.47 -55.84
C GLN A 189 -14.21 -31.60 -57.37
N ALA A 190 -13.13 -31.54 -58.14
CA ALA A 190 -13.21 -31.76 -59.59
C ALA A 190 -13.68 -33.19 -59.95
N LEU A 191 -13.18 -34.21 -59.25
CA LEU A 191 -13.60 -35.61 -59.45
C LEU A 191 -15.08 -35.83 -59.16
N LEU A 192 -15.60 -35.17 -58.12
CA LEU A 192 -17.03 -35.18 -57.79
C LEU A 192 -17.86 -34.64 -58.95
N GLU A 193 -17.44 -33.53 -59.56
CA GLU A 193 -18.12 -32.95 -60.72
C GLU A 193 -18.01 -33.83 -61.98
N GLU A 194 -16.84 -34.42 -62.24
CA GLU A 194 -16.59 -35.30 -63.38
C GLU A 194 -17.44 -36.59 -63.34
N LEU A 195 -17.59 -37.20 -62.16
CA LEU A 195 -18.41 -38.40 -61.96
C LEU A 195 -19.91 -38.10 -61.96
N LEU A 196 -20.29 -36.85 -61.70
CA LEU A 196 -21.66 -36.37 -61.76
C LEU A 196 -22.14 -36.06 -63.18
N ARG A 197 -21.22 -35.74 -64.11
CA ARG A 197 -21.59 -35.50 -65.51
C ARG A 197 -22.19 -36.78 -66.12
N PRO A 198 -23.38 -36.69 -66.74
CA PRO A 198 -24.06 -37.83 -67.37
C PRO A 198 -23.12 -38.56 -68.32
#